data_AF-A0A7X6ULY6-F1
#
_entry.id   AF-A0A7X6ULY6-F1
#
_cell.length_a   1.000
_cell.length_b   1.000
_cell.length_c   1.000
_cell.angle_alpha   90.00
_cell.angle_beta   90.00
_cell.angle_gamma   90.00
#
_symmetry.space_group_name_H-M   'P 1'
#
loop_
_entity.id
_entity.type
_entity.pdbx_description
1 polymer ?
#
loop_
_entity_poly.entity_id
_entity_poly.type
_entity_poly.pdbx_seq_one_letter_code
_entity_poly.pdbx_strand_id
1 'polypeptide(L)' 'MEVIFKGQHAINYDDWYTTEIGGFIDQVESNSALALFAPRSGMEVLDAGCGTSGPGSQDLYPAGGGKANG' A
#
# COMPACT_ATOMS: atom_id res chain seq x y z
N MET A 1 25.51 10.15 1.27
CA MET A 1 24.21 9.55 0.95
C MET A 1 23.16 10.31 1.73
N GLU A 2 22.30 11.02 1.03
CA GLU A 2 21.17 11.72 1.66
C GLU A 2 20.05 10.71 1.91
N VAL A 3 19.38 10.81 3.06
CA VAL A 3 18.27 9.91 3.41
C VAL A 3 16.97 10.67 3.18
N ILE A 4 16.29 10.34 2.08
CA ILE A 4 15.10 11.04 1.56
C ILE A 4 13.86 10.77 2.42
N PHE A 5 13.71 9.55 2.94
CA PHE A 5 12.56 9.13 3.76
C PHE A 5 12.77 9.43 5.24
N LYS A 6 12.93 10.72 5.61
CA LYS A 6 13.06 11.18 6.99
C LYS A 6 12.34 12.49 7.23
N GLY A 7 11.93 12.71 8.48
CA GLY A 7 11.31 13.97 8.91
C GLY A 7 10.07 14.29 8.10
N GLN A 8 9.94 15.53 7.63
CA GLN A 8 8.76 15.99 6.92
C GLN A 8 8.48 15.20 5.64
N HIS A 9 9.53 14.77 4.92
CA HIS A 9 9.40 14.00 3.69
C HIS A 9 8.76 12.64 3.91
N ALA A 10 8.95 12.01 5.07
CA ALA A 10 8.26 10.76 5.40
C ALA A 10 6.79 11.02 5.78
N ILE A 11 6.49 12.17 6.39
CA ILE A 11 5.14 12.53 6.83
C ILE A 11 4.23 12.86 5.65
N ASN A 12 4.74 13.60 4.66
CA ASN A 12 3.94 14.11 3.54
C ASN A 12 4.19 13.39 2.22
N TYR A 13 4.89 12.24 2.24
CA TYR A 13 5.17 11.47 1.03
C TYR A 13 3.87 11.08 0.31
N ASP A 14 2.88 10.63 1.09
CA ASP A 14 1.62 10.08 0.56
C ASP A 14 0.57 11.15 0.25
N ASP A 15 0.79 12.42 0.63
CA ASP A 15 -0.20 13.49 0.50
C ASP A 15 -0.63 13.73 -0.96
N TRP A 16 0.26 13.50 -1.92
CA TRP A 16 -0.09 13.67 -3.33
C TRP A 16 -1.16 12.68 -3.81
N TYR A 17 -1.18 11.47 -3.24
CA TYR A 17 -2.17 10.45 -3.56
C TYR A 17 -3.58 10.80 -3.06
N THR A 18 -3.73 11.82 -2.21
CA THR A 18 -5.06 12.32 -1.80
C THR A 18 -5.68 13.29 -2.83
N THR A 19 -4.94 13.69 -3.86
CA THR A 19 -5.48 14.49 -4.98
C THR A 19 -6.27 13.59 -5.93
N GLU A 20 -7.17 14.16 -6.74
CA GLU A 20 -7.99 13.39 -7.69
C GLU A 20 -7.12 12.56 -8.66
N ILE A 21 -6.09 13.18 -9.24
CA ILE A 21 -5.18 12.48 -10.16
C ILE A 21 -4.26 11.50 -9.43
N GLY A 22 -3.77 11.86 -8.24
CA GLY A 22 -2.92 11.00 -7.44
C GLY A 22 -3.64 9.72 -7.03
N GLY A 23 -4.88 9.84 -6.54
CA GLY A 23 -5.69 8.68 -6.15
C GLY A 23 -6.06 7.79 -7.34
N PHE A 24 -6.32 8.37 -8.51
CA PHE A 24 -6.53 7.58 -9.73
C PHE A 24 -5.26 6.79 -10.10
N ILE A 25 -4.09 7.41 -10.01
CA ILE A 25 -2.80 6.75 -10.29
C ILE A 25 -2.54 5.63 -9.28
N ASP A 26 -2.70 5.89 -7.98
CA ASP A 26 -2.54 4.89 -6.91
C ASP A 26 -3.40 3.64 -7.17
N GLN A 27 -4.67 3.85 -7.54
CA GLN A 27 -5.58 2.76 -7.86
C GLN A 27 -5.13 1.96 -9.10
N VAL A 28 -4.70 2.64 -10.18
CA VAL A 28 -4.24 1.97 -11.41
C VAL A 28 -2.97 1.16 -11.16
N GLU A 29 -2.01 1.72 -10.43
CA GLU A 29 -0.74 1.06 -10.11
C GLU A 29 -0.97 -0.13 -9.17
N SER A 30 -1.74 0.05 -8.11
CA SER A 30 -2.08 -1.02 -7.16
C SER A 30 -2.79 -2.18 -7.84
N ASN A 31 -3.80 -1.89 -8.67
CA ASN A 31 -4.53 -2.93 -9.42
C ASN A 31 -3.61 -3.67 -10.39
N SER A 32 -2.72 -2.96 -11.07
CA SER A 32 -1.76 -3.56 -12.01
C SER A 32 -0.78 -4.47 -11.29
N ALA A 33 -0.23 -4.03 -10.15
CA ALA A 33 0.68 -4.82 -9.33
C ALA A 33 0.00 -6.11 -8.81
N LEU A 34 -1.23 -6.00 -8.30
CA LEU A 34 -2.00 -7.15 -7.81
C LEU A 34 -2.40 -8.10 -8.94
N ALA A 35 -2.72 -7.60 -10.13
CA ALA A 35 -3.03 -8.44 -11.29
C ALA A 35 -1.81 -9.24 -11.77
N LEU A 36 -0.61 -8.65 -11.71
CA LEU A 36 0.64 -9.32 -12.06
C LEU A 36 1.09 -10.31 -10.98
N PHE A 37 0.94 -9.93 -9.71
CA PHE A 37 1.33 -10.78 -8.57
C PHE A 37 0.37 -11.95 -8.36
N ALA A 38 -0.93 -11.73 -8.60
CA ALA A 38 -2.02 -12.71 -8.47
C ALA A 38 -1.98 -13.52 -7.15
N PRO A 39 -2.04 -12.85 -5.98
CA PRO A 39 -1.95 -13.53 -4.69
C PRO A 39 -3.09 -14.53 -4.50
N ARG A 40 -2.79 -15.65 -3.85
CA ARG A 40 -3.76 -16.70 -3.53
C ARG A 40 -3.80 -16.93 -2.02
N SER A 41 -4.96 -17.37 -1.54
CA SER A 41 -5.14 -17.73 -0.13
C SER A 41 -4.11 -18.78 0.30
N GLY A 42 -3.49 -18.57 1.47
CA GLY A 42 -2.44 -19.44 2.01
C GLY A 42 -1.03 -19.14 1.50
N MET A 43 -0.82 -18.13 0.65
CA MET A 43 0.51 -17.66 0.30
C MET A 43 1.14 -16.82 1.42
N GLU A 44 2.42 -17.03 1.67
CA GLU A 44 3.23 -16.15 2.51
C GLU A 44 3.88 -15.07 1.62
N VAL A 45 3.72 -13.81 2.00
CA VAL A 45 4.17 -12.64 1.22
C VAL A 45 5.13 -11.81 2.06
N LEU A 46 6.29 -11.47 1.49
CA LEU A 46 7.21 -10.50 2.05
C LEU A 46 6.99 -9.14 1.36
N ASP A 47 6.47 -8.17 2.10
CA ASP A 47 6.39 -6.79 1.65
C ASP A 47 7.68 -6.04 2.03
N ALA A 48 8.65 -6.06 1.11
CA ALA A 48 9.95 -5.44 1.30
C ALA A 48 9.90 -3.94 0.99
N GLY A 49 9.88 -3.12 2.04
CA GLY A 49 9.78 -1.66 1.90
C GLY A 49 8.36 -1.11 2.12
N CYS A 50 7.57 -1.75 3.00
CA CYS A 50 6.16 -1.47 3.27
C CYS A 50 5.78 -0.03 3.69
N GLY A 51 6.76 0.88 3.83
CA GLY A 51 6.54 2.33 3.93
C GLY A 51 5.57 2.78 5.02
N THR A 52 5.03 4.00 4.86
CA THR A 52 3.85 4.49 5.58
C THR A 52 2.62 4.01 4.81
N SER A 53 1.99 2.93 5.24
CA SER A 53 0.69 2.55 4.69
C SER A 53 -0.31 3.70 4.89
N GLY A 54 -0.60 4.50 3.85
CA GLY A 54 -1.53 5.63 3.90
C GLY A 54 -2.99 5.20 4.04
N PRO A 55 -3.93 6.12 4.36
CA PRO A 55 -5.34 5.80 4.58
C PRO A 55 -6.05 5.19 3.36
N GLY A 56 -5.56 5.43 2.14
CA GLY A 56 -6.05 4.75 0.91
C GLY A 56 -5.52 3.33 0.71
N SER A 57 -4.39 2.99 1.34
CA SER A 57 -3.78 1.65 1.22
C SER A 57 -4.49 0.60 2.09
N GLN A 58 -5.15 1.00 3.18
CA GLN A 58 -5.88 0.07 4.06
C GLN A 58 -7.16 -0.50 3.42
N ASP A 59 -7.80 0.24 2.51
CA ASP A 59 -8.93 -0.26 1.73
C ASP A 59 -8.49 -1.18 0.58
N LEU A 60 -7.22 -1.10 0.17
CA LEU A 60 -6.61 -1.95 -0.87
C LEU A 60 -5.95 -3.22 -0.31
N TYR A 61 -5.57 -3.22 0.97
CA TYR A 61 -5.16 -4.38 1.75
C TYR A 61 -6.24 -4.72 2.78
N PRO A 62 -7.36 -5.38 2.39
CA PRO A 62 -8.34 -5.81 3.37
C PRO A 62 -7.63 -6.71 4.37
N ALA A 63 -7.71 -6.33 5.66
CA ALA A 63 -7.42 -7.21 6.77
C ALA A 63 -8.41 -8.39 6.72
N GLY A 64 -8.08 -9.38 5.88
CA GLY A 64 -8.89 -10.56 5.56
C GLY A 64 -8.19 -11.88 5.87
N GLY A 65 -7.03 -11.83 6.55
CA GLY A 65 -6.57 -12.95 7.36
C GLY A 65 -7.60 -13.16 8.48
N GLY A 66 -8.31 -14.29 8.41
CA GLY A 66 -9.54 -14.51 9.15
C GLY A 66 -9.44 -14.22 10.65
N LYS A 67 -10.54 -13.69 11.19
CA LYS A 67 -10.93 -14.08 12.55
C LYS A 67 -11.36 -15.55 12.49
N ALA A 68 -10.38 -16.45 12.55
CA ALA A 68 -10.61 -17.73 13.20
C ALA A 68 -10.81 -17.43 14.68
N ASN A 69 -12.04 -17.60 15.18
CA ASN A 69 -12.37 -17.91 16.57
C ASN A 69 -13.85 -18.25 16.66
N GLY A 70 -14.13 -19.49 17.09
CA GLY A 70 -15.25 -19.92 17.94
C GLY A 70 -16.67 -19.51 17.58
#